data_AF-A0A2V9VTZ6-F1
#
_entry.id   AF-A0A2V9VTZ6-F1
#
_cell.length_a   1.000
_cell.length_b   1.000
_cell.length_c   1.000
_cell.angle_alpha   90.00
_cell.angle_beta   90.00
_cell.angle_gamma   90.00
#
_symmetry.space_group_name_H-M   'P 1'
#
loop_
_entity.id
_entity.type
_entity.pdbx_description
1 polymer ?
#
loop_
_entity_poly.entity_id
_entity_poly.type
_entity_poly.pdbx_seq_one_letter_code
_entity_poly.pdbx_strand_id
1 'polypeptide(L)'
;MGNGMIMTFLDENTLLFGDDSALKGALDARDGLIPTLDSNSQMADMMAAVDGSAVWSLLDQQGTQNMMRSALGDASKVADYETVKKRLLGSRYTMDFSSGVNFNLDVITSDSMTAATMSSLVKAGILYKKMNATPVEKVAIDALTVDSDSSKLVLHFKTDDKQFQALMKSDLFAAVSK
;
A
#
# COMPACT_ATOMS: atom_id res chain seq x y z
N MET A 1 6.37 11.63 -38.59
CA MET A 1 6.71 11.90 -37.18
C MET A 1 6.78 10.54 -36.49
N GLY A 2 7.99 10.06 -36.18
CA GLY A 2 8.20 8.73 -35.58
C GLY A 2 7.79 8.70 -34.10
N ASN A 3 7.31 7.56 -33.62
CA ASN A 3 6.62 7.35 -32.34
C ASN A 3 7.46 7.55 -31.05
N GLY A 4 8.42 8.48 -31.00
CA GLY A 4 9.22 8.76 -29.79
C GLY A 4 10.24 7.68 -29.39
N MET A 5 10.22 6.53 -30.08
CA MET A 5 11.14 5.42 -29.83
C MET A 5 12.51 5.71 -30.47
N ILE A 6 13.56 5.59 -29.68
CA ILE A 6 14.95 5.71 -30.11
C ILE A 6 15.66 4.37 -29.97
N MET A 7 16.65 4.15 -30.82
CA MET A 7 17.50 2.96 -30.82
C MET A 7 18.95 3.42 -30.94
N THR A 8 19.80 2.98 -30.02
CA THR A 8 21.24 3.28 -30.05
C THR A 8 22.04 2.10 -29.51
N PHE A 9 23.29 1.97 -29.93
CA PHE A 9 24.22 1.07 -29.28
C PHE A 9 24.91 1.81 -28.13
N LEU A 10 25.01 1.16 -26.95
CA LEU A 10 25.78 1.67 -25.81
C LEU A 10 27.25 1.27 -25.91
N ASP A 11 27.50 0.12 -26.53
CA ASP A 11 28.82 -0.43 -26.84
C ASP A 11 28.68 -1.38 -28.06
N GLU A 12 29.75 -2.09 -28.43
CA GLU A 12 29.76 -2.99 -29.60
C GLU A 12 28.75 -4.15 -29.53
N ASN A 13 28.26 -4.50 -28.34
CA ASN A 13 27.41 -5.67 -28.10
C ASN A 13 26.07 -5.36 -27.41
N THR A 14 25.84 -4.12 -26.97
CA THR A 14 24.65 -3.72 -26.22
C THR A 14 23.79 -2.73 -27.00
N LEU A 15 22.65 -3.20 -27.50
CA LEU A 15 21.62 -2.36 -28.13
C LEU A 15 20.62 -1.86 -27.06
N LEU A 16 20.41 -0.55 -27.01
CA LEU A 16 19.39 0.10 -26.19
C LEU A 16 18.25 0.60 -27.09
N PHE A 17 17.01 0.29 -26.70
CA PHE A 17 15.80 0.69 -27.42
C PHE A 17 14.68 1.05 -26.44
N GLY A 18 13.94 2.12 -26.72
CA GLY A 18 12.87 2.58 -25.85
C GLY A 18 12.42 4.00 -26.16
N ASP A 19 11.48 4.51 -25.37
CA ASP A 19 11.12 5.92 -25.36
C ASP A 19 12.28 6.78 -24.81
N ASP A 20 12.55 7.94 -25.44
CA ASP A 20 13.68 8.81 -25.07
C ASP A 20 13.71 9.19 -23.57
N SER A 21 12.54 9.47 -22.97
CA SER A 21 12.46 9.85 -21.56
C SER A 21 12.77 8.69 -20.62
N ALA A 22 12.27 7.50 -20.95
CA ALA A 22 12.52 6.28 -20.19
C ALA A 22 14.00 5.86 -20.28
N LEU A 23 14.60 5.96 -21.46
CA LEU A 23 16.00 5.61 -21.66
C LEU A 23 16.94 6.56 -20.92
N LYS A 24 16.70 7.87 -20.98
CA LYS A 24 17.48 8.85 -20.21
C LYS A 24 17.38 8.58 -18.71
N GLY A 25 16.17 8.37 -18.19
CA GLY A 25 15.98 8.01 -16.78
C GLY A 25 16.74 6.74 -16.39
N ALA A 26 16.70 5.70 -17.22
CA ALA A 26 17.42 4.45 -16.97
C ALA A 26 18.96 4.63 -17.00
N LEU A 27 19.47 5.44 -17.93
CA LEU A 27 20.91 5.74 -18.02
C LEU A 27 21.37 6.62 -16.86
N ASP A 28 20.61 7.66 -16.51
CA ASP A 28 20.88 8.51 -15.35
C ASP A 28 20.90 7.67 -14.06
N ALA A 29 19.99 6.70 -13.93
CA ALA A 29 19.95 5.78 -12.80
C ALA A 29 21.18 4.84 -12.78
N ARG A 30 21.54 4.24 -13.92
CA ARG A 30 22.72 3.37 -14.09
C ARG A 30 24.02 4.12 -13.75
N ASP A 31 24.12 5.36 -14.19
CA ASP A 31 25.31 6.20 -14.04
C ASP A 31 25.33 6.95 -12.69
N GLY A 32 24.32 6.72 -11.83
CA GLY A 32 24.24 7.26 -10.47
C GLY A 32 23.88 8.75 -10.38
N LEU A 33 23.35 9.33 -11.46
CA LEU A 33 22.90 10.72 -11.52
C LEU A 33 21.54 10.92 -10.83
N ILE A 34 20.71 9.88 -10.80
CA ILE A 34 19.46 9.85 -10.05
C ILE A 34 19.40 8.63 -9.12
N PRO A 35 18.66 8.71 -8.00
CA PRO A 35 18.48 7.58 -7.09
C PRO A 35 17.87 6.36 -7.79
N THR A 36 18.45 5.19 -7.55
CA THR A 36 17.88 3.89 -7.97
C THR A 36 16.97 3.33 -6.87
N LEU A 37 16.20 2.29 -7.19
CA LEU A 37 15.39 1.61 -6.19
C LEU A 37 16.25 1.06 -5.04
N ASP A 38 17.47 0.59 -5.36
CA ASP A 38 18.45 0.07 -4.38
C ASP A 38 19.01 1.15 -3.46
N SER A 39 18.97 2.42 -3.88
CA SER A 39 19.37 3.55 -3.03
C SER A 39 18.30 3.93 -1.99
N ASN A 40 17.09 3.38 -2.11
CA ASN A 40 16.02 3.55 -1.14
C ASN A 40 15.97 2.33 -0.20
N SER A 41 16.77 2.36 0.86
CA SER A 41 16.87 1.27 1.84
C SER A 41 15.52 0.86 2.42
N GLN A 42 14.61 1.82 2.62
CA GLN A 42 13.28 1.53 3.13
C GLN A 42 12.43 0.71 2.13
N MET A 43 12.50 1.03 0.84
CA MET A 43 11.81 0.23 -0.19
C MET A 43 12.42 -1.16 -0.29
N ALA A 44 13.75 -1.27 -0.26
CA ALA A 44 14.44 -2.56 -0.26
C ALA A 44 14.05 -3.43 0.96
N ASP A 45 14.01 -2.85 2.16
CA ASP A 45 13.57 -3.53 3.39
C ASP A 45 12.10 -3.99 3.31
N MET A 46 11.23 -3.16 2.73
CA MET A 46 9.83 -3.53 2.50
C MET A 46 9.69 -4.66 1.49
N MET A 47 10.52 -4.68 0.43
CA MET A 47 10.50 -5.74 -0.60
C MET A 47 10.92 -7.08 0.00
N ALA A 48 12.05 -7.09 0.72
CA ALA A 48 12.56 -8.30 1.36
C ALA A 48 11.53 -8.95 2.30
N ALA A 49 10.68 -8.14 2.95
CA ALA A 49 9.67 -8.65 3.87
C ALA A 49 8.43 -9.25 3.21
N VAL A 50 8.17 -8.97 1.92
CA VAL A 50 6.99 -9.48 1.21
C VAL A 50 7.32 -10.49 0.12
N ASP A 51 8.59 -10.63 -0.27
CA ASP A 51 9.07 -11.43 -1.40
C ASP A 51 8.54 -12.88 -1.44
N GLY A 52 8.30 -13.49 -0.27
CA GLY A 52 7.75 -14.86 -0.16
C GLY A 52 6.21 -14.96 -0.19
N SER A 53 5.49 -13.86 -0.32
CA SER A 53 4.02 -13.84 -0.22
C SER A 53 3.34 -14.13 -1.56
N ALA A 54 2.20 -14.80 -1.54
CA ALA A 54 1.45 -15.15 -2.76
C ALA A 54 0.94 -13.91 -3.52
N VAL A 55 0.43 -12.92 -2.79
CA VAL A 55 0.00 -11.62 -3.31
C VAL A 55 0.57 -10.53 -2.42
N TRP A 56 1.18 -9.51 -3.01
CA TRP A 56 1.73 -8.38 -2.27
C TRP A 56 1.76 -7.11 -3.10
N SER A 57 1.88 -5.97 -2.42
CA SER A 57 2.23 -4.69 -3.05
C SER A 57 3.00 -3.83 -2.06
N LEU A 58 3.82 -2.95 -2.62
CA LEU A 58 4.43 -1.84 -1.90
C LEU A 58 3.86 -0.52 -2.42
N LEU A 59 3.77 0.45 -1.53
CA LEU A 59 3.53 1.85 -1.87
C LEU A 59 4.67 2.66 -1.25
N ASP A 60 5.16 3.61 -2.05
CA ASP A 60 6.05 4.64 -1.58
C ASP A 60 5.31 5.62 -0.66
N GLN A 61 6.04 6.63 -0.16
CA GLN A 61 5.47 7.63 0.73
C GLN A 61 4.20 8.28 0.15
N GLN A 62 4.21 8.68 -1.12
CA GLN A 62 3.09 9.38 -1.73
C GLN A 62 1.88 8.46 -1.92
N GLY A 63 2.11 7.24 -2.41
CA GLY A 63 1.09 6.21 -2.55
C GLY A 63 0.43 5.87 -1.21
N THR A 64 1.22 5.69 -0.16
CA THR A 64 0.71 5.44 1.20
C THR A 64 -0.13 6.59 1.72
N GLN A 65 0.32 7.83 1.55
CA GLN A 65 -0.44 9.01 1.97
C GLN A 65 -1.79 9.14 1.25
N ASN A 66 -1.82 8.81 -0.04
CA ASN A 66 -3.06 8.79 -0.83
C ASN A 66 -3.99 7.66 -0.39
N MET A 67 -3.45 6.46 -0.20
CA MET A 67 -4.18 5.28 0.28
C MET A 67 -4.82 5.54 1.65
N MET A 68 -4.07 6.08 2.61
CA MET A 68 -4.59 6.43 3.95
C MET A 68 -5.66 7.52 3.88
N ARG A 69 -5.50 8.51 3.01
CA ARG A 69 -6.50 9.58 2.81
C ARG A 69 -7.80 8.99 2.27
N SER A 70 -7.72 8.12 1.26
CA SER A 70 -8.89 7.45 0.69
C SER A 70 -9.55 6.51 1.69
N ALA A 71 -8.78 5.78 2.49
CA ALA A 71 -9.31 4.86 3.51
C ALA A 71 -10.05 5.59 4.63
N LEU A 72 -9.55 6.74 5.07
CA LEU A 72 -10.17 7.56 6.11
C LEU A 72 -11.34 8.40 5.59
N GLY A 73 -11.40 8.71 4.30
CA GLY A 73 -12.48 9.51 3.71
C GLY A 73 -12.64 10.85 4.44
N ASP A 74 -13.87 11.18 4.84
CA ASP A 74 -14.15 12.41 5.61
C ASP A 74 -13.48 12.45 6.98
N ALA A 75 -13.10 11.31 7.57
CA ALA A 75 -12.34 11.28 8.82
C ALA A 75 -10.90 11.81 8.65
N SER A 76 -10.39 11.89 7.41
CA SER A 76 -9.11 12.54 7.12
C SER A 76 -9.17 14.07 7.31
N LYS A 77 -10.36 14.65 7.51
CA LYS A 77 -10.56 16.08 7.80
C LYS A 77 -10.40 16.41 9.29
N VAL A 78 -10.24 15.40 10.15
CA VAL A 78 -9.95 15.61 11.58
C VAL A 78 -8.58 16.28 11.71
N ALA A 79 -8.47 17.20 12.67
CA ALA A 79 -7.41 18.21 12.79
C ALA A 79 -5.96 17.68 12.80
N ASP A 80 -5.74 16.37 13.00
CA ASP A 80 -4.41 15.78 13.14
C ASP A 80 -3.90 15.01 11.91
N TYR A 81 -4.73 14.74 10.89
CA TYR A 81 -4.28 13.90 9.75
C TYR A 81 -3.15 14.56 8.96
N GLU A 82 -3.21 15.86 8.66
CA GLU A 82 -2.18 16.54 7.87
C GLU A 82 -0.81 16.61 8.61
N THR A 83 -0.83 16.60 9.94
CA THR A 83 0.38 16.53 10.77
C THR A 83 1.01 15.13 10.72
N VAL A 84 0.18 14.09 10.81
CA VAL A 84 0.64 12.68 10.84
C VAL A 84 0.96 12.16 9.42
N LYS A 85 0.30 12.67 8.38
CA LYS A 85 0.52 12.31 6.97
C LYS A 85 1.98 12.47 6.54
N LYS A 86 2.62 13.57 6.93
CA LYS A 86 4.04 13.85 6.60
C LYS A 86 5.02 12.87 7.24
N ARG A 87 4.56 12.12 8.24
CA ARG A 87 5.33 11.14 9.01
C ARG A 87 5.09 9.71 8.52
N LEU A 88 4.23 9.53 7.50
CA LEU A 88 4.10 8.26 6.77
C LEU A 88 5.26 8.14 5.80
N LEU A 89 5.94 7.00 5.81
CA LEU A 89 7.13 6.77 4.99
C LEU A 89 6.86 5.81 3.83
N GLY A 90 5.91 4.89 3.98
CA GLY A 90 5.57 3.89 2.99
C GLY A 90 4.64 2.84 3.58
N SER A 91 4.20 1.89 2.76
CA SER A 91 3.36 0.80 3.22
C SER A 91 3.53 -0.42 2.35
N ARG A 92 3.33 -1.59 2.95
CA ARG A 92 3.33 -2.87 2.26
C ARG A 92 2.13 -3.68 2.70
N TYR A 93 1.56 -4.45 1.79
CA TYR A 93 0.57 -5.43 2.15
C TYR A 93 0.89 -6.80 1.58
N THR A 94 0.41 -7.82 2.27
CA THR A 94 0.40 -9.21 1.80
C THR A 94 -1.02 -9.75 1.91
N MET A 95 -1.37 -10.62 0.96
CA MET A 95 -2.63 -11.34 0.97
C MET A 95 -2.38 -12.81 0.67
N ASP A 96 -3.01 -13.66 1.46
CA ASP A 96 -3.00 -15.11 1.30
C ASP A 96 -4.42 -15.66 1.37
N PHE A 97 -4.66 -16.74 0.63
CA PHE A 97 -5.97 -17.37 0.50
C PHE A 97 -6.02 -18.78 1.09
N SER A 98 -5.02 -19.17 1.90
CA SER A 98 -5.01 -20.47 2.55
C SER A 98 -6.03 -20.49 3.70
N SER A 99 -7.11 -21.26 3.53
CA SER A 99 -8.22 -21.38 4.50
C SER A 99 -8.98 -20.07 4.76
N GLY A 100 -9.27 -19.32 3.71
CA GLY A 100 -10.07 -18.09 3.74
C GLY A 100 -9.30 -16.93 3.14
N VAL A 101 -9.32 -15.76 3.79
CA VAL A 101 -8.48 -14.62 3.40
C VAL A 101 -7.73 -14.12 4.60
N ASN A 102 -6.42 -13.98 4.45
CA ASN A 102 -5.54 -13.31 5.39
C ASN A 102 -4.89 -12.12 4.68
N PHE A 103 -5.18 -10.91 5.15
CA PHE A 103 -4.61 -9.68 4.64
C PHE A 103 -3.86 -8.96 5.76
N ASN A 104 -2.62 -8.60 5.49
CA ASN A 104 -1.77 -7.82 6.39
C ASN A 104 -1.36 -6.54 5.70
N LEU A 105 -1.55 -5.40 6.34
CA LEU A 105 -1.03 -4.11 5.90
C LEU A 105 -0.17 -3.52 7.01
N ASP A 106 1.09 -3.27 6.68
CA ASP A 106 2.01 -2.50 7.50
C ASP A 106 2.16 -1.10 6.88
N VAL A 107 1.90 -0.06 7.67
CA VAL A 107 2.19 1.33 7.30
C VAL A 107 3.36 1.80 8.15
N ILE A 108 4.48 2.06 7.49
CA ILE A 108 5.73 2.52 8.12
C ILE A 108 5.60 4.00 8.46
N THR A 109 5.86 4.36 9.71
CA THR A 109 5.89 5.73 10.21
C THR A 109 7.31 6.12 10.64
N SER A 110 7.55 7.42 10.83
CA SER A 110 8.85 7.92 11.32
C SER A 110 9.17 7.52 12.77
N ASP A 111 8.14 7.26 13.58
CA ASP A 111 8.27 6.99 15.01
C ASP A 111 7.02 6.28 15.56
N SER A 112 7.15 5.71 16.75
CA SER A 112 6.10 4.94 17.41
C SER A 112 4.93 5.77 17.91
N MET A 113 5.16 7.04 18.27
CA MET A 113 4.09 7.95 18.66
C MET A 113 3.15 8.18 17.48
N THR A 114 3.70 8.44 16.29
CA THR A 114 2.98 8.60 15.03
C THR A 114 2.17 7.34 14.71
N ALA A 115 2.76 6.14 14.86
CA ALA A 115 2.06 4.88 14.65
C ALA A 115 0.86 4.71 15.61
N ALA A 116 1.05 5.00 16.89
CA ALA A 116 0.00 4.90 17.91
C ALA A 116 -1.14 5.92 17.67
N THR A 117 -0.81 7.15 17.31
CA THR A 117 -1.80 8.17 16.93
C THR A 117 -2.60 7.74 15.71
N MET A 118 -1.93 7.25 14.65
CA MET A 118 -2.63 6.80 13.45
C MET A 118 -3.50 5.56 13.73
N SER A 119 -3.02 4.61 14.54
CA SER A 119 -3.82 3.45 14.97
C SER A 119 -5.11 3.89 15.66
N SER A 120 -5.03 4.89 16.54
CA SER A 120 -6.20 5.46 17.23
C SER A 120 -7.17 6.14 16.25
N LEU A 121 -6.66 6.92 15.30
CA LEU A 121 -7.47 7.58 14.26
C LEU A 121 -8.16 6.56 13.34
N VAL A 122 -7.45 5.52 12.91
CA VAL A 122 -8.00 4.44 12.07
C VAL A 122 -9.06 3.66 12.83
N LYS A 123 -8.83 3.32 14.11
CA LYS A 123 -9.84 2.68 14.97
C LYS A 123 -11.10 3.53 15.08
N ALA A 124 -10.96 4.83 15.29
CA ALA A 124 -12.10 5.75 15.33
C ALA A 124 -12.85 5.81 13.99
N GLY A 125 -12.12 5.88 12.87
CA GLY A 125 -12.69 5.86 11.53
C GLY A 125 -13.44 4.56 11.22
N ILE A 126 -12.88 3.41 11.61
CA ILE A 126 -13.53 2.10 11.47
C ILE A 126 -14.79 2.03 12.33
N LEU A 127 -14.75 2.51 13.58
CA LEU A 127 -15.93 2.53 14.44
C LEU A 127 -17.06 3.37 13.83
N TYR A 128 -16.71 4.56 13.31
CA TYR A 128 -17.66 5.42 12.60
C TYR A 128 -18.24 4.73 11.36
N LYS A 129 -17.41 4.06 10.56
CA LYS A 129 -17.86 3.28 9.40
C LYS A 129 -18.78 2.13 9.83
N LYS A 130 -18.46 1.43 10.91
CA LYS A 130 -19.24 0.31 11.46
C LYS A 130 -20.65 0.74 11.85
N MET A 131 -20.85 1.95 12.38
CA MET A 131 -22.17 2.44 12.78
C MET A 131 -23.14 2.54 11.59
N ASN A 132 -22.64 2.90 10.41
CA ASN A 132 -23.41 3.09 9.18
C ASN A 132 -23.36 1.88 8.23
N ALA A 133 -22.62 0.83 8.61
CA ALA A 133 -22.38 -0.34 7.78
C ALA A 133 -23.58 -1.31 7.74
N THR A 134 -23.74 -1.98 6.61
CA THR A 134 -24.62 -3.14 6.44
C THR A 134 -24.21 -4.31 7.35
N PRO A 135 -25.08 -5.31 7.60
CA PRO A 135 -24.72 -6.45 8.43
C PRO A 135 -23.47 -7.21 7.94
N VAL A 136 -23.30 -7.35 6.62
CA VAL A 136 -22.16 -8.07 6.04
C VAL A 136 -20.87 -7.25 6.16
N GLU A 137 -20.93 -5.93 5.97
CA GLU A 137 -19.80 -5.02 6.23
C GLU A 137 -19.36 -5.05 7.69
N LYS A 138 -20.30 -5.14 8.64
CA LYS A 138 -19.97 -5.24 10.06
C LYS A 138 -19.17 -6.51 10.36
N VAL A 139 -19.51 -7.64 9.72
CA VAL A 139 -18.74 -8.88 9.84
C VAL A 139 -17.31 -8.69 9.31
N ALA A 140 -17.14 -8.04 8.16
CA ALA A 140 -15.81 -7.74 7.63
C ALA A 140 -15.00 -6.81 8.56
N ILE A 141 -15.65 -5.78 9.10
CA ILE A 141 -15.03 -4.85 10.05
C ILE A 141 -14.63 -5.58 11.34
N ASP A 142 -15.42 -6.52 11.81
CA ASP A 142 -15.12 -7.31 13.01
C ASP A 142 -13.98 -8.32 12.82
N ALA A 143 -13.71 -8.70 11.57
CA ALA A 143 -12.55 -9.49 11.19
C ALA A 143 -11.26 -8.66 11.05
N LEU A 144 -11.34 -7.33 11.13
CA LEU A 144 -10.20 -6.42 11.04
C LEU A 144 -9.69 -6.03 12.44
N THR A 145 -8.41 -6.28 12.68
CA THR A 145 -7.65 -5.79 13.82
C THR A 145 -6.77 -4.64 13.38
N VAL A 146 -6.70 -3.60 14.21
CA VAL A 146 -5.79 -2.45 14.00
C VAL A 146 -4.94 -2.30 15.23
N ASP A 147 -3.63 -2.17 15.05
CA ASP A 147 -2.69 -1.96 16.14
C ASP A 147 -1.50 -1.10 15.72
N SER A 148 -0.61 -0.79 16.65
CA SER A 148 0.69 -0.21 16.38
C SER A 148 1.79 -1.10 16.95
N ASP A 149 2.78 -1.44 16.14
CA ASP A 149 3.98 -2.16 16.54
C ASP A 149 5.20 -1.31 16.20
N SER A 150 5.88 -0.81 17.24
CA SER A 150 7.06 0.05 17.07
C SER A 150 6.72 1.24 16.16
N SER A 151 7.44 1.44 15.06
CA SER A 151 7.18 2.48 14.05
C SER A 151 6.24 2.02 12.93
N LYS A 152 5.34 1.06 13.19
CA LYS A 152 4.37 0.57 12.20
C LYS A 152 2.95 0.69 12.74
N LEU A 153 2.06 1.20 11.93
CA LEU A 153 0.63 0.92 12.04
C LEU A 153 0.38 -0.43 11.35
N VAL A 154 -0.27 -1.36 12.05
CA VAL A 154 -0.52 -2.72 11.57
C VAL A 154 -2.01 -2.94 11.46
N LEU A 155 -2.46 -3.37 10.28
CA LEU A 155 -3.83 -3.80 10.02
C LEU A 155 -3.81 -5.28 9.64
N HIS A 156 -4.58 -6.08 10.35
CA HIS A 156 -4.71 -7.51 10.10
C HIS A 156 -6.18 -7.86 9.88
N PHE A 157 -6.51 -8.35 8.70
CA PHE A 157 -7.84 -8.87 8.40
C PHE A 157 -7.76 -10.38 8.16
N LYS A 158 -8.59 -11.15 8.85
CA LYS A 158 -8.65 -12.59 8.67
C LYS A 158 -10.08 -13.11 8.69
N THR A 159 -10.42 -13.87 7.66
CA THR A 159 -11.71 -14.58 7.56
C THR A 159 -11.50 -16.02 7.18
N ASP A 160 -12.46 -16.88 7.51
CA ASP A 160 -12.51 -18.26 7.02
C ASP A 160 -13.19 -18.34 5.63
N ASP A 161 -13.14 -19.52 5.01
CA ASP A 161 -13.74 -19.74 3.68
C ASP A 161 -15.23 -19.41 3.63
N LYS A 162 -15.98 -19.68 4.70
CA LYS A 162 -17.44 -19.45 4.72
C LYS A 162 -17.75 -17.97 4.77
N GLN A 163 -17.04 -17.23 5.62
CA GLN A 163 -17.15 -15.78 5.74
C GLN A 163 -16.70 -15.09 4.45
N PHE A 164 -15.59 -15.52 3.86
CA PHE A 164 -15.13 -14.97 2.60
C PHE A 164 -16.14 -15.18 1.46
N GLN A 165 -16.72 -16.38 1.35
CA GLN A 165 -17.77 -16.66 0.36
C GLN A 165 -19.03 -15.79 0.57
N ALA A 166 -19.39 -15.50 1.82
CA ALA A 166 -20.49 -14.58 2.13
C ALA A 166 -20.15 -13.13 1.71
N LEU A 167 -18.90 -12.71 1.92
CA LEU A 167 -18.41 -11.38 1.48
C LEU A 167 -18.39 -11.25 -0.04
N MET A 168 -17.93 -12.27 -0.78
CA MET A 168 -17.92 -12.26 -2.24
C MET A 168 -19.30 -12.09 -2.86
N LYS A 169 -20.35 -12.58 -2.19
CA LYS A 169 -21.74 -12.48 -2.65
C LYS A 169 -22.42 -11.19 -2.21
N SER A 170 -21.73 -10.34 -1.45
CA SER A 170 -22.26 -9.07 -0.98
C SER A 170 -22.04 -7.95 -1.99
N ASP A 171 -22.83 -6.89 -1.86
CA ASP A 171 -22.70 -5.68 -2.69
C ASP A 171 -21.32 -5.01 -2.56
N LEU A 172 -20.57 -5.33 -1.51
CA LEU A 172 -19.22 -4.83 -1.26
C LEU A 172 -18.21 -5.28 -2.32
N PHE A 173 -18.31 -6.52 -2.78
CA PHE A 173 -17.50 -7.02 -3.89
C PHE A 173 -18.09 -6.62 -5.24
N ALA A 174 -19.42 -6.56 -5.35
CA ALA A 174 -20.09 -6.13 -6.58
C ALA A 174 -19.71 -4.68 -6.98
N ALA A 175 -19.48 -3.81 -6.00
CA ALA A 175 -19.03 -2.43 -6.21
C ALA A 175 -17.61 -2.28 -6.78
N VAL A 176 -16.74 -3.29 -6.62
CA VAL A 176 -15.36 -3.29 -7.13
C VAL A 176 -15.27 -3.94 -8.51
N SER A 177 -16.24 -4.79 -8.88
CA SER A 177 -16.29 -5.52 -10.15
C SER A 177 -17.01 -4.81 -11.30
N LYS A 178 -17.49 -3.59 -11.09
CA LYS A 178 -18.20 -2.78 -12.10
C LYS A 178 -17.35 -1.63 -12.62
#